data_AF-A0A925ASP1-F1
#
_entry.id   AF-A0A925ASP1-F1
#
_cell.length_a   1.000
_cell.length_b   1.000
_cell.length_c   1.000
_cell.angle_alpha   90.00
_cell.angle_beta   90.00
_cell.angle_gamma   90.00
#
_symmetry.space_group_name_H-M   'P 1'
#
loop_
_entity.id
_entity.type
_entity.pdbx_description
1 polymer ?
#
loop_
_entity_poly.entity_id
_entity_poly.type
_entity_poly.pdbx_seq_one_letter_code
_entity_poly.pdbx_strand_id
1 'polypeptide(L)'
;MAESNQYGFSVSVVSAFIPDQSDVEQNHYVFSYSIKITNTGNVPAQLISRHWVIIDAMGITQEVKGLGVVGAQPLLNPGQHFEYTSGTSLHTPVGSMHGTYQVVAEDGTQFSAVIAPFTLSMPRVLH
;
A
#
# COMPACT_ATOMS: atom_id res chain seq x y z
N MET A 1 -1.87 5.82 -31.48
CA MET A 1 -0.89 4.86 -30.97
C MET A 1 -0.61 5.28 -29.54
N ALA A 2 -1.03 4.49 -28.55
CA ALA A 2 -0.77 4.85 -27.15
C ALA A 2 0.74 4.81 -26.93
N GLU A 3 1.30 5.88 -26.36
CA GLU A 3 2.70 5.88 -25.91
C GLU A 3 2.88 4.71 -24.95
N SER A 4 3.61 3.70 -25.39
CA SER A 4 3.89 2.50 -24.62
C SER A 4 4.85 2.88 -23.50
N ASN A 5 4.32 3.08 -22.30
CA ASN A 5 5.12 3.46 -21.13
C ASN A 5 6.13 2.35 -20.81
N GLN A 6 7.42 2.68 -20.86
CA GLN A 6 8.50 1.69 -20.74
C GLN A 6 8.55 1.08 -19.34
N TYR A 7 8.33 1.90 -18.31
CA TYR A 7 8.33 1.50 -16.90
C TYR A 7 7.04 1.94 -16.23
N GLY A 8 6.48 1.08 -15.38
CA GLY A 8 5.33 1.49 -14.60
C GLY A 8 4.77 0.36 -13.76
N PHE A 9 4.52 0.65 -12.49
CA PHE A 9 3.76 -0.21 -11.61
C PHE A 9 2.46 0.50 -11.25
N SER A 10 1.34 -0.19 -11.41
CA SER A 10 0.05 0.23 -10.85
C SER A 10 -0.18 -0.45 -9.51
N VAL A 11 -0.75 0.29 -8.55
CA VAL A 11 -1.04 -0.21 -7.21
C VAL A 11 -2.52 -0.01 -6.94
N SER A 12 -3.20 -1.08 -6.57
CA SER A 12 -4.58 -1.03 -6.09
C SER A 12 -4.66 -1.57 -4.66
N VAL A 13 -5.54 -0.98 -3.86
CA VAL A 13 -5.65 -1.25 -2.43
C VAL A 13 -7.10 -1.48 -2.06
N VAL A 14 -7.34 -2.49 -1.23
CA VAL A 14 -8.62 -2.72 -0.55
C VAL A 14 -8.33 -2.76 0.94
N SER A 15 -8.99 -1.90 1.72
CA SER A 15 -8.86 -1.85 3.17
C SER A 15 -10.13 -2.36 3.86
N ALA A 16 -9.97 -2.93 5.05
CA ALA A 16 -11.09 -3.37 5.88
C ALA A 16 -10.77 -3.22 7.37
N PHE A 17 -11.75 -2.79 8.14
CA PHE A 17 -11.70 -2.82 9.61
C PHE A 17 -11.80 -4.27 10.12
N ILE A 18 -11.05 -4.62 11.16
CA ILE A 18 -11.02 -5.96 11.77
C ILE A 18 -11.59 -5.87 13.20
N PRO A 19 -12.90 -6.13 13.39
CA PRO A 19 -13.55 -6.03 14.70
C PRO A 19 -12.88 -6.89 15.77
N ASP A 20 -12.56 -8.14 15.43
CA ASP A 20 -12.03 -9.14 16.38
C ASP A 20 -10.63 -8.80 16.92
N GLN A 21 -9.92 -7.87 16.29
CA GLN A 21 -8.59 -7.39 16.73
C GLN A 21 -8.64 -5.97 17.29
N SER A 22 -9.82 -5.35 17.31
CA SER A 22 -10.04 -3.97 17.74
C SER A 22 -10.68 -3.91 19.12
N ASP A 23 -10.35 -2.86 19.86
CA ASP A 23 -11.02 -2.50 21.11
C ASP A 23 -11.49 -1.04 20.98
N VAL A 24 -12.77 -0.88 20.62
CA VAL A 24 -13.38 0.43 20.36
C VAL A 24 -13.46 1.27 21.64
N GLU A 25 -13.67 0.63 22.79
CA GLU A 25 -13.74 1.32 24.09
C GLU A 25 -12.38 1.91 24.48
N GLN A 26 -11.28 1.26 24.07
CA GLN A 26 -9.91 1.73 24.29
C GLN A 26 -9.33 2.55 23.12
N ASN A 27 -10.14 2.94 22.15
CA ASN A 27 -9.69 3.62 20.94
C ASN A 27 -8.55 2.88 20.22
N HIS A 28 -8.65 1.56 20.11
CA HIS A 28 -7.70 0.73 19.38
C HIS A 28 -8.39 0.10 18.17
N TYR A 29 -8.10 0.62 16.98
CA TYR A 29 -8.78 0.23 15.74
C TYR A 29 -7.78 -0.46 14.81
N VAL A 30 -8.01 -1.74 14.52
CA VAL A 30 -7.15 -2.52 13.62
C VAL A 30 -7.77 -2.59 12.23
N PHE A 31 -6.93 -2.31 11.23
CA PHE A 31 -7.30 -2.39 9.82
C PHE A 31 -6.37 -3.35 9.09
N SER A 32 -6.94 -4.12 8.17
CA SER A 32 -6.21 -4.83 7.13
C SER A 32 -6.20 -4.02 5.85
N TYR A 33 -5.17 -4.20 5.03
CA TYR A 33 -5.13 -3.74 3.66
C TYR A 33 -4.53 -4.81 2.77
N SER A 34 -5.23 -5.13 1.69
CA SER A 34 -4.78 -6.01 0.61
C SER A 34 -4.33 -5.15 -0.56
N ILE A 35 -3.11 -5.38 -1.02
CA ILE A 35 -2.47 -4.59 -2.07
C ILE A 35 -2.16 -5.50 -3.25
N LYS A 36 -2.55 -5.05 -4.44
CA LYS A 36 -2.16 -5.64 -5.72
C LYS A 36 -1.27 -4.68 -6.48
N ILE A 37 -0.04 -5.12 -6.74
CA ILE A 37 0.97 -4.41 -7.53
C ILE A 37 1.03 -5.08 -8.89
N THR A 38 0.81 -4.35 -9.98
CA THR A 38 0.88 -4.89 -11.34
C THR A 38 1.90 -4.12 -12.15
N ASN A 39 2.82 -4.83 -12.82
CA ASN A 39 3.72 -4.21 -13.77
C ASN A 39 2.94 -3.85 -15.05
N THR A 40 2.72 -2.56 -15.28
CA THR A 40 2.05 -2.01 -16.45
C THR A 40 3.04 -1.47 -17.49
N GLY A 41 4.34 -1.55 -17.21
CA GLY A 41 5.40 -1.24 -18.16
C GLY A 41 5.73 -2.43 -19.07
N ASN A 42 6.74 -2.24 -19.91
CA ASN A 42 7.18 -3.23 -20.90
C ASN A 42 8.51 -3.91 -20.55
N VAL A 43 9.10 -3.54 -19.41
CA VAL A 43 10.36 -4.11 -18.91
C VAL A 43 10.11 -4.77 -17.55
N PRO A 44 10.70 -5.95 -17.26
CA PRO A 44 10.68 -6.53 -15.93
C PRO A 44 11.26 -5.56 -14.89
N ALA A 45 10.66 -5.48 -13.71
CA ALA A 45 11.13 -4.60 -12.65
C ALA A 45 10.89 -5.19 -11.26
N GLN A 46 11.78 -4.86 -10.32
CA GLN A 46 11.79 -5.39 -8.97
C GLN A 46 11.44 -4.31 -7.94
N LEU A 47 10.47 -4.62 -7.07
CA LEU A 47 10.19 -3.79 -5.91
C LEU A 47 11.30 -3.95 -4.87
N ILE A 48 11.94 -2.83 -4.49
CA ILE A 48 13.08 -2.81 -3.57
C ILE A 48 12.67 -2.41 -2.16
N SER A 49 11.91 -1.32 -2.01
CA SER A 49 11.53 -0.79 -0.70
C SER A 49 10.19 -0.09 -0.74
N ARG A 50 9.65 0.16 0.46
CA ARG A 50 8.37 0.86 0.67
C ARG A 50 8.56 2.02 1.64
N HIS A 51 7.78 3.06 1.43
CA HIS A 51 7.57 4.15 2.36
C HIS A 51 6.07 4.41 2.48
N TRP A 52 5.56 4.30 3.70
CA TRP A 52 4.19 4.60 4.07
C TRP A 52 4.12 5.87 4.90
N VAL A 53 3.08 6.64 4.67
CA VAL A 53 2.62 7.75 5.49
C VAL A 53 1.20 7.42 5.94
N ILE A 54 1.02 7.34 7.25
CA ILE A 54 -0.24 6.98 7.92
C ILE A 54 -0.69 8.20 8.71
N ILE A 55 -1.90 8.68 8.45
CA ILE A 55 -2.45 9.88 9.08
C ILE A 55 -3.77 9.50 9.74
N ASP A 56 -3.87 9.71 11.05
CA ASP A 56 -5.10 9.47 11.80
C ASP A 56 -6.09 10.65 11.68
N ALA A 57 -7.32 10.50 12.18
CA ALA A 57 -8.33 11.57 12.10
C ALA A 57 -7.96 12.84 12.89
N MET A 58 -6.98 12.79 13.78
CA MET A 58 -6.48 13.95 14.53
C MET A 58 -5.31 14.65 13.82
N GLY A 59 -4.87 14.13 12.67
CA GLY A 59 -3.73 14.65 11.91
C GLY A 59 -2.37 14.13 12.40
N ILE A 60 -2.34 13.19 13.35
CA ILE A 60 -1.10 12.57 13.81
C ILE A 60 -0.57 11.71 12.66
N THR A 61 0.67 11.99 12.26
CA THR A 61 1.33 11.32 11.14
C THR A 61 2.38 10.34 11.64
N GLN A 62 2.38 9.14 11.08
CA GLN A 62 3.40 8.12 11.29
C GLN A 62 4.01 7.70 9.95
N GLU A 63 5.33 7.55 9.90
CA GLU A 63 6.03 7.06 8.72
C GLU A 63 6.61 5.67 8.96
N VAL A 64 6.44 4.78 7.99
CA VAL A 64 7.03 3.44 8.00
C VAL A 64 7.86 3.24 6.75
N LYS A 65 9.15 2.98 6.92
CA LYS A 65 10.10 2.70 5.82
C LYS A 65 10.69 1.31 6.01
N GLY A 66 10.88 0.58 4.91
CA GLY A 66 11.47 -0.75 4.99
C GLY A 66 11.74 -1.38 3.63
N LEU A 67 12.60 -2.40 3.63
CA LEU A 67 12.89 -3.18 2.43
C LEU A 67 11.71 -4.11 2.10
N GLY A 68 11.46 -4.22 0.81
CA GLY A 68 10.44 -5.09 0.23
C GLY A 68 9.02 -4.84 0.74
N VAL A 69 8.19 -5.84 0.57
CA VAL A 69 6.83 -5.97 1.09
C VAL A 69 6.68 -7.37 1.68
N VAL A 70 6.15 -7.48 2.90
CA VAL A 70 5.95 -8.78 3.60
C VAL A 70 7.17 -9.73 3.58
N GLY A 71 8.39 -9.17 3.62
CA GLY A 71 9.63 -9.94 3.56
C GLY A 71 10.10 -10.35 2.16
N ALA A 72 9.40 -9.90 1.11
CA ALA A 72 9.70 -10.19 -0.29
C ALA A 72 10.06 -8.93 -1.10
N GLN A 73 10.87 -9.10 -2.14
CA GLN A 73 11.19 -8.09 -3.16
C GLN A 73 10.81 -8.65 -4.54
N PRO A 74 9.52 -8.64 -4.91
CA PRO A 74 9.05 -9.32 -6.11
C PRO A 74 9.62 -8.68 -7.39
N LEU A 75 10.17 -9.51 -8.27
CA LEU A 75 10.46 -9.18 -9.66
C LEU A 75 9.23 -9.51 -10.49
N LEU A 76 8.68 -8.52 -11.20
CA LEU A 76 7.46 -8.64 -11.98
C LEU A 76 7.75 -8.45 -13.45
N ASN A 77 7.42 -9.45 -14.27
CA ASN A 77 7.38 -9.30 -15.72
C ASN A 77 6.23 -8.38 -16.16
N PRO A 78 6.28 -7.82 -17.39
CA PRO A 78 5.16 -7.06 -17.96
C PRO A 78 3.82 -7.81 -17.83
N GLY A 79 2.80 -7.15 -17.28
CA GLY A 79 1.47 -7.72 -17.03
C GLY A 79 1.36 -8.62 -15.79
N GLN A 80 2.48 -9.01 -15.17
CA GLN A 80 2.48 -9.80 -13.94
C GLN A 80 2.10 -8.93 -12.74
N HIS A 81 1.48 -9.56 -11.74
CA HIS A 81 1.14 -8.93 -10.48
C HIS A 81 1.63 -9.73 -9.26
N PHE A 82 1.78 -9.02 -8.15
CA PHE A 82 2.02 -9.56 -6.82
C PHE A 82 0.96 -9.01 -5.86
N GLU A 83 0.43 -9.88 -5.01
CA GLU A 83 -0.61 -9.55 -4.04
C GLU A 83 -0.15 -9.91 -2.63
N TYR A 84 -0.43 -9.03 -1.68
CA TYR A 84 -0.19 -9.31 -0.27
C TYR A 84 -1.21 -8.58 0.61
N THR A 85 -1.39 -9.10 1.82
CA THR A 85 -2.20 -8.47 2.86
C THR A 85 -1.34 -8.18 4.08
N SER A 86 -1.54 -7.01 4.69
CA SER A 86 -0.89 -6.59 5.91
C SER A 86 -1.88 -5.79 6.76
N GLY A 87 -1.47 -5.37 7.96
CA GLY A 87 -2.32 -4.62 8.87
C GLY A 87 -1.65 -3.36 9.43
N THR A 88 -2.46 -2.49 10.02
CA THR A 88 -2.04 -1.35 10.83
C THR A 88 -3.09 -1.08 11.91
N SER A 89 -2.68 -0.45 13.01
CA SER A 89 -3.56 -0.03 14.09
C SER A 89 -3.57 1.49 14.19
N LEU A 90 -4.75 2.08 14.39
CA LEU A 90 -4.93 3.51 14.65
C LEU A 90 -5.59 3.75 16.00
N HIS A 91 -5.40 4.96 16.52
CA HIS A 91 -6.10 5.45 17.70
C HIS A 91 -7.44 6.14 17.40
N THR A 92 -7.87 6.13 16.14
CA THR A 92 -9.09 6.77 15.68
C THR A 92 -9.85 5.82 14.75
N PRO A 93 -11.20 5.92 14.69
CA PRO A 93 -12.02 5.04 13.86
C PRO A 93 -11.87 5.31 12.35
N VAL A 94 -11.18 6.40 11.99
CA VAL A 94 -10.92 6.81 10.61
C VAL A 94 -9.48 7.30 10.49
N GLY A 95 -8.83 6.97 9.38
CA GLY A 95 -7.55 7.53 9.00
C GLY A 95 -7.31 7.41 7.50
N SER A 96 -6.10 7.71 7.08
CA SER A 96 -5.67 7.54 5.69
C SER A 96 -4.25 7.01 5.63
N MET A 97 -3.97 6.32 4.53
CA MET A 97 -2.62 5.87 4.20
C MET A 97 -2.31 6.24 2.76
N HIS A 98 -1.08 6.64 2.52
CA HIS A 98 -0.50 6.77 1.19
C HIS A 98 0.98 6.44 1.25
N GLY A 99 1.63 6.32 0.09
CA GLY A 99 3.03 5.94 0.10
C GLY A 99 3.65 5.81 -1.27
N THR A 100 4.86 5.27 -1.27
CA THR A 100 5.60 4.97 -2.49
C THR A 100 6.35 3.64 -2.36
N TYR A 101 6.48 2.93 -3.48
CA TYR A 101 7.48 1.90 -3.63
C TYR A 101 8.66 2.43 -4.43
N GLN A 102 9.87 2.05 -4.03
CA GLN A 102 11.06 2.20 -4.87
C GLN A 102 11.26 0.92 -5.67
N VAL A 103 11.46 1.09 -6.97
CA VAL A 103 11.48 0.00 -7.96
C VAL A 103 12.71 0.17 -8.84
N VAL A 104 13.31 -0.95 -9.24
CA VAL A 104 14.46 -1.01 -10.15
C VAL A 104 14.09 -1.91 -11.33
N ALA A 105 14.10 -1.37 -12.55
CA ALA A 105 13.96 -2.16 -13.77
C ALA A 105 15.18 -3.05 -14.01
N GLU A 106 15.03 -4.10 -14.82
CA GLU A 106 16.12 -5.04 -15.13
C GLU A 106 17.36 -4.36 -15.75
N ASP A 107 17.17 -3.26 -16.47
CA ASP A 107 18.27 -2.45 -17.02
C ASP A 107 18.95 -1.52 -16.00
N GLY A 108 18.53 -1.56 -14.73
CA GLY A 108 19.04 -0.74 -13.64
C GLY A 108 18.32 0.61 -13.47
N THR A 109 17.36 0.96 -14.33
CA THR A 109 16.59 2.20 -14.22
C THR A 109 15.77 2.21 -12.94
N GLN A 110 15.91 3.26 -12.13
CA GLN A 110 15.14 3.42 -10.90
C GLN A 110 13.89 4.27 -11.14
N PHE A 111 12.77 3.86 -10.56
CA PHE A 111 11.54 4.65 -10.56
C PHE A 111 10.73 4.41 -9.29
N SER A 112 9.78 5.29 -9.03
CA SER A 112 8.86 5.16 -7.90
C SER A 112 7.44 4.82 -8.38
N ALA A 113 6.78 3.91 -7.67
CA ALA A 113 5.36 3.62 -7.86
C ALA A 113 4.55 4.27 -6.74
N VAL A 114 3.62 5.15 -7.09
CA VAL A 114 2.79 5.86 -6.11
C VAL A 114 1.68 4.94 -5.61
N ILE A 115 1.49 4.94 -4.30
CA ILE A 115 0.32 4.38 -3.64
C ILE A 115 -0.59 5.56 -3.32
N ALA A 116 -1.66 5.70 -4.09
CA ALA A 116 -2.61 6.79 -3.92
C ALA A 116 -3.23 6.75 -2.50
N PRO A 117 -3.59 7.91 -1.94
CA PRO A 117 -4.28 7.96 -0.65
C PRO A 117 -5.54 7.10 -0.64
N PHE A 118 -5.67 6.26 0.38
CA PHE A 118 -6.88 5.48 0.65
C PHE A 118 -7.29 5.63 2.11
N THR A 119 -8.58 5.47 2.36
CA THR A 119 -9.18 5.63 3.68
C THR A 119 -9.14 4.31 4.45
N LEU A 120 -8.85 4.42 5.74
CA LEU A 120 -9.12 3.40 6.74
C LEU A 120 -10.37 3.88 7.48
N SER A 121 -11.44 3.09 7.51
CA SER A 121 -12.66 3.49 8.21
C SER A 121 -13.38 2.29 8.81
N MET A 122 -13.73 2.41 10.08
CA MET A 122 -14.72 1.54 10.70
C MET A 122 -16.08 1.79 10.03
N PRO A 123 -16.79 0.75 9.55
CA PRO A 123 -18.13 0.91 9.00
C PRO A 123 -19.06 1.59 10.01
N ARG A 124 -19.76 2.64 9.58
CA ARG A 124 -20.79 3.26 10.44
C ARG A 124 -21.95 2.27 10.58
N VAL A 125 -22.18 1.79 11.79
CA VAL A 125 -23.44 1.15 12.14
C VAL A 125 -24.41 2.29 12.48
N LEU A 126 -25.34 2.59 11.58
CA LEU A 126 -26.48 3.44 11.91
C LEU A 126 -27.33 2.68 12.93
N HIS A 127 -27.42 3.20 14.15
CA HIS A 127 -28.38 2.78 15.17
C HIS A 127 -29.67 3.58 14.99
#